data_AF-A0A2H5YCU2-F1
#
_entry.id   AF-A0A2H5YCU2-F1
#
_cell.length_a   1.000
_cell.length_b   1.000
_cell.length_c   1.000
_cell.angle_alpha   90.00
_cell.angle_beta   90.00
_cell.angle_gamma   90.00
#
_symmetry.space_group_name_H-M   'P 1'
#
loop_
_entity.id
_entity.type
_entity.pdbx_description
1 polymer ?
#
loop_
_entity_poly.entity_id
_entity_poly.type
_entity_poly.pdbx_seq_one_letter_code
_entity_poly.pdbx_strand_id
1 'polypeptide(L)' 'MPRVHIRIPDVKPSPEGRPQACPHCSHPALQRWAKVHKPLKDPRLPHAQAHRYRCLHCQKTFRFYPEGVFS' A
#
# COMPACT_ATOMS: atom_id res chain seq x y z
N MET A 1 -6.87 33.90 18.63
CA MET A 1 -6.10 33.14 17.61
C MET A 1 -6.80 31.82 17.36
N PRO A 2 -7.32 31.55 16.15
CA PRO A 2 -7.93 30.26 15.85
C PRO A 2 -6.84 29.17 15.82
N ARG A 3 -7.02 28.09 16.60
CA ARG A 3 -6.17 26.90 16.56
C ARG A 3 -6.70 25.96 15.51
N VAL A 4 -5.89 25.66 14.50
CA VAL A 4 -6.22 24.67 13.47
C VAL A 4 -5.88 23.29 14.01
N HIS A 5 -6.89 22.43 14.11
CA HIS A 5 -6.70 21.03 14.46
C HIS A 5 -6.68 20.20 13.18
N ILE A 6 -5.49 19.80 12.74
CA ILE A 6 -5.33 18.88 11.62
C ILE A 6 -5.45 17.46 12.16
N ARG A 7 -6.53 16.75 11.80
CA ARG A 7 -6.63 15.31 12.05
C ARG A 7 -5.92 14.59 10.90
N ILE A 8 -4.78 14.00 11.22
CA ILE A 8 -4.10 13.07 10.30
C ILE A 8 -4.88 11.75 10.38
N PRO A 9 -5.39 11.21 9.25
CA PRO A 9 -6.06 9.92 9.25
C PRO A 9 -5.10 8.82 9.70
N ASP A 10 -5.62 7.86 10.46
CA ASP A 10 -4.82 6.73 10.93
C ASP A 10 -4.34 5.91 9.72
N VAL A 11 -3.03 5.68 9.63
CA VAL A 11 -2.42 4.90 8.55
C VAL A 11 -2.05 3.55 9.11
N LYS A 12 -2.58 2.47 8.52
CA LYS A 12 -2.18 1.12 8.94
C LYS A 12 -0.72 0.87 8.54
N PRO A 13 0.13 0.30 9.41
CA PRO A 13 1.55 0.09 9.11
C PRO A 13 1.80 -1.01 8.06
N SER A 14 0.83 -1.90 7.84
CA SER A 14 0.92 -3.01 6.89
C SER A 14 -0.41 -3.21 6.16
N PRO A 15 -0.42 -3.73 4.92
CA PRO A 15 -1.66 -3.93 4.18
C PRO A 15 -2.46 -5.05 4.81
N GLU A 16 -3.74 -4.79 5.07
CA GLU A 16 -4.69 -5.82 5.45
C GLU A 16 -5.21 -6.49 4.17
N GLY A 17 -5.01 -7.80 4.07
CA GLY A 17 -5.48 -8.60 2.93
C GLY A 17 -4.55 -8.66 1.72
N ARG A 18 -5.15 -8.94 0.57
CA ARG A 18 -4.46 -9.19 -0.70
C ARG A 18 -5.34 -8.71 -1.87
N PRO A 19 -4.75 -8.11 -2.93
CA PRO A 19 -5.48 -7.80 -4.15
C PRO A 19 -6.10 -9.07 -4.75
N GLN A 20 -7.37 -8.99 -5.13
CA GLN A 20 -8.10 -10.10 -5.75
C GLN A 20 -7.69 -10.32 -7.22
N ALA A 21 -7.28 -9.26 -7.91
CA ALA A 21 -6.95 -9.29 -9.32
C ALA A 21 -5.81 -8.33 -9.67
N CYS A 22 -5.15 -8.58 -10.80
CA CYS A 22 -4.17 -7.66 -11.35
C CYS A 22 -4.86 -6.37 -11.81
N PRO A 23 -4.39 -5.17 -11.41
CA PRO A 23 -4.99 -3.90 -11.84
C PRO A 23 -4.80 -3.62 -13.34
N HIS A 24 -3.95 -4.39 -14.05
CA HIS A 24 -3.68 -4.18 -15.47
C HIS A 24 -4.42 -5.13 -16.41
N CYS A 25 -4.72 -6.35 -15.97
CA CYS A 25 -5.34 -7.38 -16.82
C CYS A 25 -6.46 -8.15 -16.12
N SER A 26 -6.84 -7.75 -14.89
CA SER A 26 -7.89 -8.36 -14.07
C SER A 26 -7.69 -9.84 -13.75
N HIS A 27 -6.53 -10.42 -14.03
CA HIS A 27 -6.25 -11.82 -13.75
C HIS A 27 -6.00 -12.04 -12.25
N PRO A 28 -6.61 -13.07 -11.61
CA PRO A 28 -6.46 -13.32 -10.17
C PRO A 28 -5.11 -13.97 -9.76
N ALA A 29 -4.33 -14.46 -10.72
CA ALA A 29 -3.09 -15.20 -10.47
C ALA A 29 -1.97 -14.21 -10.17
N LEU A 30 -1.78 -13.95 -8.88
CA LEU A 30 -0.78 -13.02 -8.36
C LEU A 30 0.25 -13.76 -7.50
N GLN A 31 1.51 -13.44 -7.68
CA GLN A 31 2.59 -13.88 -6.80
C GLN A 31 3.03 -12.70 -5.94
N ARG A 32 3.08 -12.89 -4.62
CA ARG A 32 3.71 -11.90 -3.73
C ARG A 32 5.22 -11.99 -3.95
N TRP A 33 5.80 -10.92 -4.48
CA TRP A 33 7.19 -10.85 -4.91
C TRP A 33 8.10 -10.28 -3.82
N ALA A 34 7.65 -9.24 -3.12
CA ALA A 34 8.47 -8.58 -2.10
C ALA A 34 7.63 -7.82 -1.08
N LYS A 35 8.22 -7.54 0.07
CA LYS A 35 7.77 -6.49 1.01
C LYS A 35 8.66 -5.25 0.79
N VAL A 36 8.05 -4.07 0.75
CA VAL A 36 8.75 -2.80 0.49
C VAL A 36 8.37 -1.81 1.58
N HIS A 37 9.34 -1.14 2.19
CA HIS A 37 9.09 -0.07 3.14
C HIS A 37 9.04 1.27 2.39
N LYS A 38 7.90 1.97 2.45
CA LYS A 38 7.75 3.35 1.95
C LYS A 38 7.90 4.29 3.14
N PRO A 39 8.87 5.23 3.15
CA PRO A 39 8.94 6.24 4.19
C PRO A 39 7.70 7.13 4.13
N LEU A 40 7.12 7.42 5.30
CA LEU A 40 6.00 8.34 5.46
C LEU A 40 6.48 9.61 6.12
N LYS A 41 5.80 10.73 5.84
CA LYS A 41 5.98 11.98 6.56
C LYS A 41 5.04 12.03 7.77
N ASP A 42 5.01 10.94 8.53
CA ASP A 42 4.22 10.82 9.75
C ASP A 42 5.17 10.69 10.96
N PRO A 43 5.09 11.60 11.96
CA PRO A 43 5.95 11.56 13.14
C PRO A 43 5.67 10.38 14.08
N ARG A 44 4.52 9.70 13.95
CA ARG A 44 4.15 8.50 14.72
C ARG A 44 4.46 7.21 13.98
N LEU A 45 4.36 7.23 12.64
CA LEU A 45 4.57 6.07 11.78
C LEU A 45 5.58 6.41 10.67
N PRO A 46 6.89 6.27 10.91
CA PRO A 46 7.91 6.74 9.97
C PRO A 46 7.93 5.97 8.65
N HIS A 47 7.34 4.76 8.61
CA HIS A 47 7.31 3.92 7.42
C HIS A 47 6.00 3.12 7.32
N ALA A 48 5.50 2.92 6.09
CA ALA A 48 4.47 1.95 5.77
C ALA A 48 5.07 0.76 5.01
N GLN A 49 4.64 -0.45 5.35
CA GLN A 49 4.93 -1.64 4.57
C GLN A 49 3.95 -1.76 3.41
N ALA A 50 4.47 -1.94 2.20
CA ALA A 50 3.72 -2.30 1.02
C ALA A 50 4.09 -3.71 0.57
N HIS A 51 3.15 -4.41 -0.06
CA HIS A 51 3.41 -5.68 -0.70
C HIS A 51 3.51 -5.50 -2.21
N ARG A 52 4.61 -5.94 -2.81
CA ARG A 52 4.75 -5.99 -4.27
C ARG A 52 4.21 -7.32 -4.77
N TYR A 53 3.28 -7.24 -5.71
CA TYR A 53 2.73 -8.40 -6.41
C TYR A 53 3.22 -8.41 -7.85
N ARG A 54 3.48 -9.60 -8.39
CA ARG A 54 3.70 -9.87 -9.81
C ARG A 54 2.50 -10.64 -10.35
N CYS A 55 1.92 -10.19 -11.45
CA CYS A 55 0.90 -10.96 -12.16
C CYS A 55 1.57 -12.10 -12.92
N LEU A 56 1.05 -13.32 -12.81
CA LEU A 56 1.59 -14.48 -13.52
C LEU A 56 1.17 -14.50 -15.01
N HIS A 57 0.17 -13.72 -15.39
CA HIS A 57 -0.32 -13.63 -16.77
C HIS A 57 0.38 -12.52 -17.57
N CYS A 58 0.23 -11.25 -17.16
CA CYS A 58 0.83 -10.12 -17.88
C CYS A 58 2.26 -9.80 -17.42
N GLN A 59 2.78 -10.51 -16.42
CA GLN A 59 4.11 -10.34 -15.83
C GLN A 59 4.42 -8.97 -15.21
N LYS A 60 3.47 -8.02 -15.25
CA LYS A 60 3.59 -6.70 -14.63
C LYS A 60 3.60 -6.82 -13.10
N THR A 61 4.29 -5.88 -12.46
CA THR A 61 4.34 -5.77 -11.00
C THR A 61 3.64 -4.53 -10.52
N PHE A 62 2.96 -4.61 -9.39
CA PHE A 62 2.31 -3.47 -8.75
C PHE A 62 2.48 -3.53 -7.23
N ARG A 63 2.24 -2.41 -6.56
CA ARG A 63 2.34 -2.28 -5.10
C ARG A 63 0.94 -2.23 -4.51
N PHE A 64 0.70 -3.00 -3.46
CA PHE A 64 -0.49 -2.96 -2.65
C PHE A 64 -0.12 -2.31 -1.31
N TYR A 65 -0.68 -1.13 -1.09
CA TYR A 65 -0.42 -0.31 0.08
C TYR A 65 -1.46 -0.58 1.17
N PRO A 66 -1.13 -0.30 2.44
CA PRO A 66 -2.12 -0.23 3.50
C PRO A 66 -3.15 0.86 3.22
N GLU A 67 -4.34 0.68 3.79
CA GLU A 67 -5.35 1.73 3.84
C GLU A 67 -4.77 3.00 4.51
N GLY A 68 -5.12 4.17 3.97
CA GLY A 68 -4.63 5.46 4.45
C GLY A 68 -3.29 5.91 3.83
N VAL A 69 -2.58 5.05 3.08
CA VAL A 69 -1.40 5.47 2.32
C VAL A 69 -1.82 5.94 0.93
N PHE A 70 -1.82 7.25 0.71
CA PHE A 70 -1.96 7.81 -0.64
C PHE A 70 -0.67 7.51 -1.43
N SER A 71 -0.83 6.79 -2.55
CA SER A 71 0.26 6.30 -3.40
C SER A 71 0.94 7.44 -4.14
#